data_AF-A0AAV6GHM5-F1
#
_entry.id   AF-A0AAV6GHM5-F1
#
_cell.length_a   1.000
_cell.length_b   1.000
_cell.length_c   1.000
_cell.angle_alpha   90.00
_cell.angle_beta   90.00
_cell.angle_gamma   90.00
#
_symmetry.space_group_name_H-M   'P 1'
#
loop_
_entity.id
_entity.type
_entity.pdbx_description
1 polymer ?
#
loop_
_entity_poly.entity_id
_entity_poly.type
_entity_poly.pdbx_seq_one_letter_code
_entity_poly.pdbx_strand_id
1 'polypeptide(L)'
;MAASGSASAFLSTVLCLLLRLALPMCAPTEYTLYVEKHECDFCVAINTTICMGFCFSRDSNVKELAGPRFLHQRGCTYQEVEYHTAVLPGCASHADSLFTYPMARSCHCGTCSTYSDVCAHKTRSVGSGQCSKPLWHLYPYPDQSNYIQYN
;
A
#
# COMPACT_ATOMS: atom_id res chain seq x y z
N MET A 1 14.04 20.66 -46.66
CA MET A 1 13.52 20.91 -45.30
C MET A 1 12.55 19.78 -44.96
N ALA A 2 12.45 19.38 -43.68
CA ALA A 2 11.59 18.34 -43.11
C ALA A 2 12.22 16.94 -42.88
N ALA A 3 13.00 16.84 -41.81
CA ALA A 3 13.23 15.58 -41.07
C ALA A 3 13.28 15.82 -39.54
N SER A 4 12.67 16.90 -39.05
CA SER A 4 12.74 17.33 -37.64
C SER A 4 11.57 16.87 -36.77
N GLY A 5 10.49 16.35 -37.37
CA GLY A 5 9.27 15.97 -36.64
C GLY A 5 9.32 14.60 -35.95
N SER A 6 10.06 13.64 -36.51
CA SER A 6 10.13 12.26 -35.98
C SER A 6 10.92 12.19 -34.67
N ALA A 7 12.13 12.76 -34.65
CA ALA A 7 12.98 12.78 -33.45
C ALA A 7 12.32 13.50 -32.27
N SER A 8 11.61 14.61 -32.51
CA SER A 8 10.88 15.34 -31.48
C SER A 8 9.72 14.51 -30.89
N ALA A 9 8.97 13.81 -31.73
CA ALA A 9 7.90 12.92 -31.27
C ALA A 9 8.45 11.74 -30.45
N PHE A 10 9.56 11.12 -30.89
CA PHE A 10 10.21 10.04 -30.14
C PHE A 10 10.76 10.51 -28.79
N LEU A 11 11.39 11.69 -28.74
CA LEU A 11 11.87 12.26 -27.48
C LEU A 11 10.72 12.57 -26.52
N SER A 12 9.60 13.08 -27.04
CA SER A 12 8.40 13.35 -26.24
C SER A 12 7.76 12.08 -25.69
N THR A 13 7.63 11.01 -26.49
CA THR A 13 7.06 9.75 -26.01
C THR A 13 7.95 9.08 -24.96
N VAL A 14 9.26 9.06 -25.18
CA VAL A 14 10.24 8.55 -24.21
C VAL A 14 10.16 9.36 -22.91
N LEU A 15 10.12 10.69 -22.98
CA LEU A 15 9.99 11.54 -21.78
C LEU A 15 8.68 11.29 -21.03
N CYS A 16 7.55 11.16 -21.74
CA CYS A 16 6.26 10.83 -21.13
C CYS A 16 6.27 9.46 -20.44
N LEU A 17 6.93 8.46 -21.03
CA LEU A 17 7.12 7.14 -20.42
C LEU A 17 7.97 7.26 -19.15
N LEU A 18 9.11 7.94 -19.22
CA LEU A 18 10.00 8.15 -18.06
C LEU A 18 9.29 8.87 -16.91
N LEU A 19 8.46 9.88 -17.20
CA LEU A 19 7.67 10.61 -16.20
C LEU A 19 6.65 9.70 -15.49
N ARG A 20 6.02 8.76 -16.21
CA ARG A 20 5.10 7.78 -15.61
C ARG A 20 5.80 6.80 -14.68
N LEU A 21 7.04 6.41 -14.99
CA LEU A 21 7.84 5.55 -14.12
C LEU A 21 8.37 6.31 -12.88
N ALA A 22 8.68 7.60 -13.03
CA ALA A 22 9.24 8.41 -11.94
C ALA A 22 8.19 8.87 -10.91
N LEU A 23 6.92 8.96 -11.30
CA LEU A 23 5.80 9.41 -10.46
C LEU A 23 4.66 8.39 -10.52
N PRO A 24 4.78 7.24 -9.81
CA PRO A 24 3.71 6.25 -9.79
C PRO A 24 2.43 6.88 -9.23
N MET A 25 1.39 6.91 -10.07
CA MET A 25 0.06 7.31 -9.65
C MET A 25 -0.49 6.31 -8.62
N CYS A 26 -1.46 6.74 -7.81
CA CYS A 26 -2.09 5.89 -6.80
C CYS A 26 -2.55 4.53 -7.35
N ALA A 27 -1.97 3.44 -6.82
CA ALA A 27 -2.23 2.07 -7.26
C ALA A 27 -1.91 1.04 -6.15
N PRO A 28 -2.47 -0.20 -6.24
CA PRO A 28 -2.03 -1.30 -5.40
C PRO A 28 -0.55 -1.61 -5.63
N THR A 29 0.22 -1.71 -4.54
CA THR A 29 1.66 -1.94 -4.55
C THR A 29 2.00 -3.05 -3.57
N GLU A 30 2.88 -3.98 -3.97
CA GLU A 30 3.37 -5.04 -3.09
C GLU A 30 4.11 -4.46 -1.89
N TYR A 31 3.83 -5.01 -0.70
CA TYR A 31 4.36 -4.55 0.56
C TYR A 31 4.50 -5.69 1.55
N THR A 32 5.58 -5.67 2.32
CA THR A 32 5.80 -6.65 3.40
C THR A 32 5.41 -6.03 4.73
N LEU A 33 4.32 -6.53 5.32
CA LEU A 33 3.91 -6.22 6.68
C LEU A 33 4.74 -7.01 7.67
N TYR A 34 5.18 -6.35 8.75
CA TYR A 34 5.86 -6.99 9.87
C TYR A 34 4.92 -6.97 11.07
N VAL A 35 4.55 -8.14 11.57
CA VAL A 35 3.53 -8.32 12.60
C VAL A 35 4.15 -8.96 13.83
N GLU A 36 4.05 -8.30 14.98
CA GLU A 36 4.54 -8.78 16.25
C GLU A 36 3.45 -8.68 17.31
N LYS A 37 3.16 -9.79 18.00
CA LYS A 37 2.22 -9.84 19.13
C LYS A 37 2.97 -10.15 20.41
N HIS A 38 2.59 -9.51 21.52
CA HIS A 38 3.26 -9.70 22.81
C HIS A 38 3.26 -11.17 23.26
N GLU A 39 2.13 -11.85 23.10
CA GLU A 39 1.89 -13.25 23.52
C GLU A 39 2.49 -14.33 22.59
N CYS A 40 3.22 -13.95 21.55
CA CYS A 40 3.82 -14.86 20.58
C CYS A 40 5.33 -14.66 20.46
N ASP A 41 6.11 -15.71 20.28
CA ASP A 41 7.58 -15.64 20.35
C ASP A 41 8.25 -15.01 19.12
N PHE A 42 7.51 -14.84 18.01
CA PHE A 42 8.06 -14.44 16.73
C PHE A 42 7.39 -13.21 16.14
N CYS A 43 8.15 -12.48 15.32
CA CYS A 43 7.63 -11.50 14.39
C CYS A 43 7.45 -12.14 13.02
N VAL A 44 6.34 -11.85 12.35
CA VAL A 44 5.99 -12.45 11.07
C VAL A 44 6.05 -11.43 9.95
N ALA A 45 6.82 -11.72 8.89
CA ALA A 45 6.78 -10.99 7.62
C ALA A 45 5.70 -11.57 6.70
N ILE A 46 4.73 -10.75 6.32
CA ILE A 46 3.58 -11.10 5.48
C ILE A 46 3.61 -10.25 4.22
N ASN A 47 3.64 -10.89 3.05
CA ASN A 47 3.49 -10.18 1.78
C ASN A 47 2.01 -9.88 1.53
N THR A 48 1.70 -8.61 1.27
CA THR A 48 0.37 -8.13 0.92
C THR A 48 0.47 -7.05 -0.16
N THR A 49 -0.67 -6.52 -0.58
CA THR A 49 -0.75 -5.31 -1.40
C THR A 49 -1.37 -4.17 -0.60
N ILE A 50 -0.81 -2.97 -0.70
CA ILE A 50 -1.37 -1.76 -0.07
C ILE A 50 -1.50 -0.63 -1.10
N CYS A 51 -2.25 0.41 -0.78
CA CYS A 51 -2.35 1.58 -1.66
C CYS A 51 -1.17 2.54 -1.45
N MET A 52 -0.41 2.77 -2.52
CA MET A 52 0.68 3.75 -2.57
C MET A 52 0.64 4.55 -3.87
N GLY A 53 1.32 5.69 -3.87
CA GLY A 53 1.48 6.54 -5.05
C GLY A 53 0.98 7.96 -4.84
N PHE A 54 1.04 8.75 -5.90
CA PHE A 54 0.74 10.17 -5.86
C PHE A 54 -0.69 10.46 -6.29
N CYS A 55 -1.27 11.48 -5.66
CA CYS A 55 -2.56 12.07 -6.01
C CYS A 55 -2.38 13.55 -6.33
N PHE A 56 -3.13 14.04 -7.31
CA PHE A 56 -3.13 15.46 -7.64
C PHE A 56 -3.64 16.29 -6.46
N SER A 57 -2.88 17.31 -6.09
CA SER A 57 -3.26 18.29 -5.08
C SER A 57 -3.16 19.70 -5.64
N ARG A 58 -4.00 20.60 -5.12
CA ARG A 58 -4.02 22.02 -5.48
C ARG A 58 -4.37 22.85 -4.26
N ASP A 59 -3.63 23.93 -4.08
CA ASP A 59 -3.92 24.98 -3.11
C ASP A 59 -4.03 26.34 -3.83
N SER A 60 -4.88 27.22 -3.33
CA SER A 60 -5.09 28.55 -3.91
C SER A 60 -4.14 29.55 -3.28
N ASN A 61 -3.41 30.31 -4.11
CA ASN A 61 -2.55 31.40 -3.64
C ASN A 61 -3.34 32.59 -3.09
N VAL A 62 -4.65 32.70 -3.38
CA VAL A 62 -5.53 33.77 -2.89
C VAL A 62 -6.26 33.29 -1.63
N LYS A 63 -5.49 33.06 -0.57
CA LYS A 63 -5.95 32.40 0.67
C LYS A 63 -7.12 33.12 1.36
N GLU A 64 -7.16 34.45 1.25
CA GLU A 64 -8.07 35.32 1.99
C GLU A 64 -9.48 35.41 1.38
N LEU A 65 -9.62 35.18 0.06
CA LEU A 65 -10.91 35.23 -0.64
C LEU A 65 -11.48 33.85 -0.97
N ALA A 66 -10.62 32.84 -1.09
CA ALA A 66 -10.98 31.51 -1.58
C ALA A 66 -11.55 30.60 -0.48
N GLY A 67 -11.04 30.68 0.76
CA GLY A 67 -11.43 29.76 1.82
C GLY A 67 -11.14 28.28 1.49
N PRO A 68 -11.62 27.32 2.31
CA PRO A 68 -11.30 25.89 2.15
C PRO A 68 -11.90 25.24 0.90
N ARG A 69 -12.79 25.91 0.17
CA ARG A 69 -13.44 25.37 -1.05
C ARG A 69 -12.50 25.21 -2.23
N PHE A 70 -11.37 25.92 -2.23
CA PHE A 70 -10.35 25.83 -3.29
C PHE A 70 -9.14 24.99 -2.87
N LEU A 71 -9.21 24.37 -1.68
CA LEU A 71 -8.24 23.40 -1.23
C LEU A 71 -8.62 22.02 -1.76
N HIS A 72 -7.80 21.47 -2.65
CA HIS A 72 -7.91 20.10 -3.13
C HIS A 72 -6.74 19.29 -2.62
N GLN A 73 -6.89 18.72 -1.43
CA GLN A 73 -5.95 17.76 -0.87
C GLN A 73 -6.60 16.38 -0.86
N ARG A 74 -6.01 15.45 -1.61
CA ARG A 74 -6.45 14.05 -1.70
C ARG A 74 -5.27 13.14 -1.37
N GLY A 75 -5.55 12.06 -0.66
CA GLY A 75 -4.60 10.99 -0.39
C GLY A 75 -4.91 9.76 -1.25
N CYS A 76 -3.89 8.93 -1.46
CA CYS A 76 -4.10 7.59 -2.02
C CYS A 76 -4.65 6.69 -0.91
N THR A 77 -5.86 6.16 -1.10
CA THR A 77 -6.54 5.31 -0.11
C THR A 77 -7.19 4.10 -0.78
N TYR A 78 -7.60 3.13 0.03
CA TYR A 78 -8.28 1.91 -0.40
C TYR A 78 -9.63 2.24 -1.05
N GLN A 79 -9.90 1.63 -2.20
CA GLN A 79 -11.23 1.64 -2.80
C GLN A 79 -11.93 0.31 -2.52
N GLU A 80 -11.26 -0.80 -2.85
CA GLU A 80 -11.71 -2.14 -2.52
C GLU A 80 -10.59 -2.88 -1.79
N VAL A 81 -10.96 -3.52 -0.68
CA VAL A 81 -10.05 -4.24 0.21
C VAL A 81 -10.59 -5.63 0.48
N GLU A 82 -9.70 -6.62 0.46
CA GLU A 82 -9.97 -7.97 0.93
C GLU A 82 -9.19 -8.20 2.21
N TYR A 83 -9.80 -8.91 3.15
CA TYR A 83 -9.15 -9.24 4.42
C TYR A 83 -8.72 -10.70 4.42
N HIS A 84 -7.45 -10.92 4.71
CA HIS A 84 -6.87 -12.25 4.87
C HIS A 84 -6.44 -12.46 6.32
N THR A 85 -6.36 -13.71 6.74
CA THR A 85 -5.93 -14.08 8.09
C THR A 85 -4.68 -14.95 8.02
N ALA A 86 -3.68 -14.60 8.83
CA ALA A 86 -2.47 -15.39 9.02
C ALA A 86 -2.44 -15.96 10.45
N VAL A 87 -1.79 -17.11 10.61
CA VAL A 87 -1.54 -17.73 11.91
C VAL A 87 -0.13 -17.33 12.37
N LEU A 88 -0.04 -16.69 13.53
CA LEU A 88 1.23 -16.32 14.16
C LEU A 88 1.80 -17.54 14.92
N PRO A 89 3.08 -17.90 14.71
CA PRO A 89 3.70 -19.02 15.39
C PRO A 89 4.15 -18.66 16.81
N GLY A 90 4.28 -19.66 17.68
CA GLY A 90 4.86 -19.50 19.02
C GLY A 90 3.98 -18.73 20.00
N CYS A 91 2.66 -18.71 19.79
CA CYS A 91 1.73 -18.07 20.73
C CYS A 91 1.43 -18.98 21.94
N ALA A 92 1.22 -18.38 23.10
CA ALA A 92 0.77 -19.09 24.30
C ALA A 92 -0.57 -19.82 24.08
N SER A 93 -0.82 -20.92 24.80
CA SER A 93 -1.99 -21.80 24.63
C SER A 93 -3.35 -21.13 24.77
N HIS A 94 -3.42 -20.00 25.49
CA HIS A 94 -4.64 -19.21 25.70
C HIS A 94 -4.70 -17.95 24.83
N ALA A 95 -3.64 -17.66 24.06
CA ALA A 95 -3.55 -16.49 23.22
C ALA A 95 -4.10 -16.77 21.83
N ASP A 96 -4.85 -15.82 21.28
CA ASP A 96 -5.29 -15.88 19.89
C ASP A 96 -4.07 -15.75 18.94
N SER A 97 -3.85 -16.76 18.10
CA SER A 97 -2.77 -16.76 17.11
C SER A 97 -3.18 -16.13 15.78
N LEU A 98 -4.45 -15.80 15.58
CA LEU A 98 -4.94 -15.26 14.32
C LEU A 98 -4.65 -13.76 14.20
N PHE A 99 -4.20 -13.35 13.02
CA PHE A 99 -4.00 -11.95 12.66
C PHE A 99 -4.65 -11.66 11.31
N THR A 100 -5.57 -10.69 11.30
CA THR A 100 -6.29 -10.29 10.08
C THR A 100 -5.68 -9.01 9.50
N TYR A 101 -5.36 -9.02 8.20
CA TYR A 101 -4.70 -7.92 7.51
C TYR A 101 -5.37 -7.58 6.17
N PRO A 102 -5.28 -6.32 5.72
CA PRO A 102 -5.86 -5.89 4.46
C PRO A 102 -4.94 -6.24 3.27
N MET A 103 -5.57 -6.56 2.15
CA MET A 103 -4.97 -6.71 0.82
C MET A 103 -5.72 -5.83 -0.16
N ALA A 104 -5.04 -4.83 -0.72
CA ALA A 104 -5.61 -3.88 -1.66
C ALA A 104 -5.97 -4.58 -2.98
N ARG A 105 -7.26 -4.55 -3.35
CA ARG A 105 -7.73 -4.95 -4.68
C ARG A 105 -7.73 -3.75 -5.63
N SER A 106 -8.14 -2.59 -5.16
CA SER A 106 -8.08 -1.33 -5.91
C SER A 106 -7.87 -0.12 -5.00
N CYS A 107 -7.33 0.95 -5.58
CA CYS A 107 -6.95 2.19 -4.88
C CYS A 107 -7.50 3.39 -5.62
N HIS A 108 -7.79 4.47 -4.89
CA HIS A 108 -8.26 5.72 -5.48
C HIS A 108 -7.73 6.94 -4.75
N CYS A 109 -7.77 8.09 -5.44
CA CYS A 109 -7.45 9.38 -4.85
C CYS A 109 -8.71 10.01 -4.24
N GLY A 110 -8.80 9.98 -2.91
CA GLY A 110 -9.95 10.43 -2.14
C GLY A 110 -9.57 11.33 -0.97
N THR A 111 -10.59 11.85 -0.28
CA THR A 111 -10.40 12.45 1.04
C THR A 111 -10.10 11.34 2.05
N CYS A 112 -9.13 11.54 2.93
CA CYS A 112 -8.85 10.59 4.00
C CYS A 112 -10.02 10.56 5.00
N SER A 113 -10.52 9.36 5.31
CA SER A 113 -11.63 9.16 6.24
C SER A 113 -11.10 9.16 7.67
N THR A 114 -11.33 10.22 8.44
CA THR A 114 -10.90 10.28 9.85
C THR A 114 -11.67 9.34 10.76
N TYR A 115 -12.72 8.67 10.26
CA TYR A 115 -13.48 7.67 11.00
C TYR A 115 -12.77 6.31 11.00
N SER A 116 -12.18 5.91 9.87
CA SER A 116 -11.53 4.60 9.69
C SER A 116 -10.00 4.67 9.64
N ASP A 117 -9.46 5.84 9.27
CA ASP A 117 -8.06 5.99 8.90
C ASP A 117 -7.36 7.04 9.77
N VAL A 118 -6.07 6.82 10.01
CA VAL A 118 -5.21 7.84 10.64
C VAL A 118 -4.68 8.77 9.55
N CYS A 119 -5.31 9.93 9.43
CA CYS A 119 -4.93 10.96 8.47
C CYS A 119 -3.71 11.75 8.97
N ALA A 120 -2.50 11.26 8.70
CA ALA A 120 -1.26 11.89 9.13
C ALA A 120 -0.27 12.03 7.97
N HIS A 121 0.44 13.17 7.92
CA HIS A 121 1.59 13.33 7.03
C HIS A 121 2.79 12.57 7.60
N LYS A 122 3.07 11.40 7.06
CA LYS A 122 4.26 10.61 7.42
C LYS A 122 5.41 10.98 6.50
N THR A 123 6.37 11.77 6.99
CA THR A 123 7.63 12.11 6.28
C THR A 123 8.57 10.91 6.12
N ARG A 124 8.28 9.80 6.81
CA ARG A 124 9.04 8.56 6.81
C ARG A 124 8.04 7.40 6.90
N SER A 125 8.29 6.28 6.22
CA SER A 125 7.52 5.06 6.41
C SER A 125 7.67 4.60 7.87
N VAL A 126 6.76 5.01 8.75
CA VAL A 126 6.68 4.52 10.14
C VAL A 126 6.09 3.10 10.10
N GLY A 127 6.74 2.17 9.40
CA GLY A 127 6.16 0.85 9.15
C GLY A 127 7.07 -0.21 8.57
N SER A 128 8.33 0.08 8.24
CA SER A 128 9.25 -0.94 7.75
C SER A 128 10.41 -1.13 8.72
N GLY A 129 10.27 -2.11 9.63
CA GLY A 129 11.43 -2.94 9.97
C GLY A 129 12.02 -2.85 11.37
N GLN A 130 11.25 -2.67 12.44
CA GLN A 130 11.77 -2.93 13.78
C GLN A 130 10.85 -3.87 14.54
N CYS A 131 10.91 -5.14 14.17
CA CYS A 131 10.52 -6.20 15.07
C CYS A 131 11.58 -6.33 16.17
N SER A 132 11.13 -6.53 17.39
CA SER A 132 11.99 -6.82 18.54
C SER A 132 12.25 -8.33 18.67
N LYS A 133 11.36 -9.15 18.11
CA LYS A 133 11.41 -10.62 18.15
C LYS A 133 12.05 -11.24 16.90
N PRO A 134 12.52 -12.50 16.96
CA PRO A 134 13.07 -13.19 15.80
C PRO A 134 12.08 -13.25 14.64
N LEU A 135 12.58 -13.04 13.42
CA LEU A 135 11.77 -12.95 12.21
C LEU A 135 11.41 -14.34 11.66
N TRP A 136 10.14 -14.53 11.35
CA TRP A 136 9.58 -15.66 10.61
C TRP A 136 8.98 -15.16 9.29
N HIS A 137 9.40 -15.77 8.19
CA HIS A 137 8.79 -15.54 6.88
C HIS A 137 7.66 -16.55 6.67
N LEU A 138 6.41 -16.08 6.57
CA LEU A 138 5.35 -16.91 5.99
C LEU A 138 5.60 -16.96 4.49
N TYR A 139 6.19 -18.05 4.00
CA TYR A 139 6.20 -18.31 2.57
C TYR A 139 4.75 -18.55 2.11
N PRO A 140 4.24 -17.84 1.09
CA PRO A 140 3.09 -18.34 0.36
C PRO A 140 3.56 -19.60 -0.37
N TYR A 141 3.15 -20.78 0.10
CA TYR A 141 3.28 -21.99 -0.69
C TYR A 141 2.31 -21.87 -1.88
N PRO A 142 2.78 -21.98 -3.14
CA PRO A 142 1.93 -22.37 -4.24
C PRO A 142 1.75 -23.88 -4.18
N ASP A 143 0.50 -24.32 -4.17
CA ASP A 143 0.05 -25.70 -4.35
C ASP A 143 0.13 -26.64 -3.14
N GLN A 144 -0.94 -26.63 -2.33
CA GLN A 144 -1.37 -27.82 -1.61
C GLN A 144 -2.80 -28.18 -2.04
N SER A 145 -2.93 -28.55 -3.31
CA SER A 145 -3.96 -29.50 -3.72
C SER A 145 -3.79 -30.76 -2.88
N ASN A 146 -4.64 -30.91 -1.86
CA ASN A 146 -4.92 -32.21 -1.26
C ASN A 146 -6.43 -32.41 -1.26
N TYR A 147 -6.86 -33.22 -2.21
CA TYR A 147 -8.06 -34.03 -2.08
C TYR A 147 -8.10 -34.65 -0.68
N ILE A 148 -8.99 -34.16 0.18
CA ILE A 148 -9.50 -34.99 1.26
C ILE A 148 -10.45 -35.97 0.59
N GLN A 149 -9.89 -37.10 0.18
CA GLN A 149 -10.62 -38.30 -0.16
C GLN A 149 -11.23 -38.83 1.15
N TYR A 150 -12.56 -38.70 1.28
CA TYR A 150 -13.30 -39.48 2.26
C TYR A 150 -13.16 -40.96 1.88
N ASN A 151 -12.50 -41.73 2.73
CA ASN A 151 -12.76 -43.16 2.88
C ASN A 151 -12.52 -43.58 4.33
#